data_AF-A0A4Q6AQU1-F1
#
_entry.id   AF-A0A4Q6AQU1-F1
#
_cell.length_a   1.000
_cell.length_b   1.000
_cell.length_c   1.000
_cell.angle_alpha   90.00
_cell.angle_beta   90.00
_cell.angle_gamma   90.00
#
_symmetry.space_group_name_H-M   'P 1'
#
loop_
_entity.id
_entity.type
_entity.pdbx_description
1 polymer ?
#
loop_
_entity_poly.entity_id
_entity_poly.type
_entity_poly.pdbx_seq_one_letter_code
_entity_poly.pdbx_strand_id
1 'polypeptide(L)'
;MDDKIPATEIVKRTWSEGIWNFLFQDSELQQGKKAVLVVLATDRNVPEFAAMAREFKAVEKELDEIHNIKIFFEDHPGGLLHEKFAVPAQAFRWFLVDIQGNEVGESDKPISVTEVMLRLKGDRSFQNAGDKPSN
;
A
#
# COMPACT_ATOMS: atom_id res chain seq x y z
N MET A 1 -17.79 -31.92 6.65
CA MET A 1 -16.51 -31.54 7.28
C MET A 1 -16.34 -30.08 6.96
N ASP A 2 -16.62 -29.22 7.93
CA ASP A 2 -16.39 -27.79 7.79
C ASP A 2 -14.88 -27.56 7.94
N ASP A 3 -14.20 -27.33 6.83
CA ASP A 3 -12.83 -26.84 6.83
C ASP A 3 -12.84 -25.41 7.37
N LYS A 4 -12.93 -25.29 8.70
CA LYS A 4 -12.67 -24.02 9.38
C LYS A 4 -11.18 -23.77 9.29
N ILE A 5 -10.82 -22.92 8.33
CA ILE A 5 -9.51 -22.29 8.20
C ILE A 5 -9.06 -21.83 9.59
N PRO A 6 -7.91 -22.29 10.11
CA PRO A 6 -7.42 -21.92 11.43
C PRO A 6 -7.34 -20.40 11.60
N ALA A 7 -7.69 -19.88 12.79
CA ALA A 7 -7.64 -18.44 13.08
C ALA A 7 -6.24 -17.81 12.84
N THR A 8 -5.19 -18.62 12.88
CA THR A 8 -3.82 -18.22 12.54
C THR A 8 -3.58 -18.04 11.03
N GLU A 9 -4.33 -18.73 10.16
CA GLU A 9 -4.33 -18.49 8.72
C GLU A 9 -5.20 -17.28 8.33
N ILE A 10 -6.27 -17.01 9.10
CA ILE A 10 -7.14 -15.85 8.91
C ILE A 10 -6.36 -14.54 9.12
N VAL A 11 -5.40 -14.50 10.05
CA VAL A 11 -4.55 -13.32 10.31
C VAL A 11 -3.44 -13.17 9.24
N LYS A 12 -2.95 -14.26 8.64
CA LYS A 12 -1.96 -14.20 7.54
C LYS A 12 -2.57 -13.83 6.19
N ARG A 13 -3.86 -14.11 5.98
CA ARG A 13 -4.56 -13.85 4.72
C ARG A 13 -5.14 -12.44 4.63
N THR A 14 -5.50 -11.83 5.76
CA THR A 14 -6.30 -10.59 5.80
C THR A 14 -5.61 -9.33 5.26
N TRP A 15 -4.31 -9.34 5.01
CA TRP A 15 -3.56 -8.12 4.65
C TRP A 15 -3.06 -8.12 3.20
N SER A 16 -2.59 -9.26 2.69
CA SER A 16 -2.32 -9.46 1.26
C SER A 16 -3.58 -9.69 0.43
N GLU A 17 -4.60 -10.38 0.97
CA GLU A 17 -5.93 -10.42 0.33
C GLU A 17 -6.57 -9.03 0.34
N GLY A 18 -6.29 -8.19 1.34
CA GLY A 18 -6.78 -6.81 1.39
C GLY A 18 -6.32 -5.99 0.18
N ILE A 19 -5.03 -6.06 -0.18
CA ILE A 19 -4.51 -5.40 -1.40
C ILE A 19 -5.09 -6.04 -2.66
N TRP A 20 -5.16 -7.38 -2.72
CA TRP A 20 -5.67 -8.06 -3.91
C TRP A 20 -7.16 -7.75 -4.14
N ASN A 21 -7.96 -7.75 -3.08
CA ASN A 21 -9.36 -7.38 -3.10
C ASN A 21 -9.50 -5.91 -3.46
N PHE A 22 -8.73 -5.03 -2.82
CA PHE A 22 -8.69 -3.61 -3.18
C PHE A 22 -8.32 -3.40 -4.65
N LEU A 23 -7.35 -4.12 -5.22
CA LEU A 23 -6.93 -3.90 -6.60
C LEU A 23 -7.87 -4.54 -7.62
N PHE A 24 -8.48 -5.69 -7.31
CA PHE A 24 -9.09 -6.54 -8.32
C PHE A 24 -10.50 -7.06 -8.02
N GLN A 25 -11.04 -6.92 -6.80
CA GLN A 25 -12.30 -7.61 -6.44
C GLN A 25 -13.32 -6.77 -5.67
N ASP A 26 -12.93 -5.69 -5.00
CA ASP A 26 -13.80 -4.96 -4.07
C ASP A 26 -13.91 -3.48 -4.44
N SER A 27 -15.05 -3.13 -5.06
CA SER A 27 -15.36 -1.75 -5.44
C SER A 27 -15.61 -0.82 -4.26
N GLU A 28 -16.01 -1.33 -3.09
CA GLU A 28 -16.21 -0.51 -1.89
C GLU A 28 -14.86 -0.04 -1.35
N LEU A 29 -13.88 -0.94 -1.30
CA LEU A 29 -12.51 -0.59 -0.93
C LEU A 29 -11.86 0.42 -1.90
N GLN A 30 -12.18 0.34 -3.19
CA GLN A 30 -11.70 1.27 -4.22
C GLN A 30 -12.41 2.63 -4.22
N GLN A 31 -13.59 2.76 -3.61
CA GLN A 31 -14.45 3.90 -3.86
C GLN A 31 -13.79 5.23 -3.45
N GLY A 32 -13.57 6.10 -4.44
CA GLY A 32 -12.92 7.40 -4.26
C GLY A 32 -11.41 7.34 -4.11
N LYS A 33 -10.80 6.15 -4.07
CA LYS A 33 -9.37 5.93 -3.92
C LYS A 33 -8.64 6.04 -5.26
N LYS A 34 -7.44 6.60 -5.18
CA LYS A 34 -6.59 6.90 -6.34
C LYS A 34 -5.48 5.89 -6.52
N ALA A 35 -4.92 5.41 -5.42
CA ALA A 35 -3.80 4.49 -5.40
C ALA A 35 -3.77 3.73 -4.08
N VAL A 36 -2.89 2.74 -4.03
CA VAL A 36 -2.56 1.99 -2.83
C VAL A 36 -1.06 2.08 -2.55
N LEU A 37 -0.71 2.25 -1.28
CA LEU A 37 0.67 2.24 -0.82
C LEU A 37 0.89 0.97 0.02
N VAL A 38 1.69 0.06 -0.51
CA VAL A 38 2.05 -1.22 0.11
C VAL A 38 3.34 -1.03 0.88
N VAL A 39 3.34 -1.30 2.18
CA VAL A 39 4.50 -1.16 3.06
C VAL A 39 4.94 -2.53 3.54
N LEU A 40 6.18 -2.89 3.25
CA LEU A 40 6.82 -4.14 3.64
C LEU A 40 7.87 -3.82 4.70
N ALA A 41 7.56 -4.12 5.96
CA ALA A 41 8.40 -3.70 7.09
C ALA A 41 8.33 -4.70 8.24
N THR A 42 8.71 -5.95 7.97
CA THR A 42 8.54 -7.05 8.94
C THR A 42 9.61 -7.04 10.03
N ASP A 43 10.82 -6.55 9.73
CA ASP A 43 11.82 -6.27 10.76
C ASP A 43 11.59 -4.89 11.39
N ARG A 44 11.12 -4.89 12.63
CA ARG A 44 10.82 -3.67 13.40
C ARG A 44 12.06 -3.01 14.00
N ASN A 45 13.24 -3.62 13.86
CA ASN A 45 14.49 -3.11 14.40
C ASN A 45 15.22 -2.18 13.42
N VAL A 46 14.78 -2.10 12.17
CA VAL A 46 15.36 -1.19 11.18
C VAL A 46 15.04 0.28 11.52
N PRO A 47 15.98 1.22 11.35
CA PRO A 47 15.78 2.63 11.71
C PRO A 47 14.55 3.29 11.06
N GLU A 48 14.24 2.87 9.84
CA GLU A 48 13.12 3.37 9.04
C GLU A 48 11.77 3.04 9.68
N PHE A 49 11.64 1.85 10.29
CA PHE A 49 10.43 1.47 11.01
C PHE A 49 10.22 2.37 12.24
N ALA A 50 11.28 2.65 13.00
CA ALA A 50 11.21 3.53 14.17
C ALA A 50 10.92 4.99 13.80
N ALA A 51 11.43 5.45 12.66
CA ALA A 51 11.08 6.76 12.10
C ALA A 51 9.60 6.81 11.69
N MET A 52 9.15 5.81 10.94
CA MET A 52 7.75 5.69 10.51
C MET A 52 6.78 5.61 11.68
N ALA A 53 7.05 4.79 12.70
CA ALA A 53 6.15 4.60 13.83
C ALA A 53 5.78 5.90 14.56
N ARG A 54 6.66 6.91 14.56
CA ARG A 54 6.41 8.21 15.19
C ARG A 54 5.42 9.08 14.40
N GLU A 55 5.48 9.01 13.07
CA GLU A 55 4.73 9.90 12.17
C GLU A 55 3.59 9.18 11.44
N PHE A 56 3.50 7.86 11.59
CA PHE A 56 2.64 6.99 10.79
C PHE A 56 1.19 7.42 10.78
N LYS A 57 0.60 7.72 11.94
CA LYS A 57 -0.81 8.14 12.02
C LYS A 57 -1.10 9.43 11.27
N ALA A 58 -0.15 10.38 11.28
CA ALA A 58 -0.32 11.64 10.56
C ALA A 58 -0.23 11.40 9.04
N VAL A 59 0.77 10.64 8.62
CA VAL A 59 0.98 10.27 7.21
C VAL A 59 -0.19 9.44 6.67
N GLU A 60 -0.65 8.44 7.42
CA GLU A 60 -1.79 7.59 7.08
C GLU A 60 -3.06 8.43 6.91
N LYS A 61 -3.34 9.30 7.88
CA LYS A 61 -4.51 10.18 7.82
C LYS A 61 -4.48 11.09 6.60
N GLU A 62 -3.35 11.75 6.35
CA GLU A 62 -3.22 12.67 5.21
C GLU A 62 -3.34 11.93 3.87
N LEU A 63 -2.66 10.79 3.73
CA LEU A 63 -2.76 9.97 2.53
C LEU A 63 -4.20 9.46 2.31
N ASP A 64 -4.85 8.91 3.34
CA ASP A 64 -6.16 8.27 3.20
C ASP A 64 -7.32 9.26 3.07
N GLU A 65 -7.35 10.31 3.90
CA GLU A 65 -8.47 11.27 3.98
C GLU A 65 -8.35 12.44 3.00
N ILE A 66 -7.13 12.91 2.70
CA ILE A 66 -6.91 14.09 1.85
C ILE A 66 -6.55 13.67 0.42
N HIS A 67 -5.69 12.67 0.28
CA HIS A 67 -5.19 12.24 -1.03
C HIS A 67 -5.90 11.02 -1.59
N ASN A 68 -6.76 10.37 -0.81
CA ASN A 68 -7.47 9.15 -1.16
C ASN A 68 -6.53 8.01 -1.56
N ILE A 69 -5.45 7.84 -0.82
CA ILE A 69 -4.44 6.79 -1.01
C ILE A 69 -4.54 5.83 0.16
N LYS A 70 -4.90 4.58 -0.13
CA LYS A 70 -5.03 3.56 0.91
C LYS A 70 -3.66 3.00 1.26
N ILE A 71 -3.34 2.87 2.54
CA ILE A 71 -2.09 2.22 2.97
C ILE A 71 -2.38 0.80 3.44
N PHE A 72 -1.51 -0.14 3.07
CA PHE A 72 -1.52 -1.50 3.55
C PHE A 72 -0.13 -1.88 4.06
N PHE A 73 -0.06 -2.50 5.22
CA PHE A 73 1.17 -3.01 5.80
C PHE A 73 1.20 -4.53 5.70
N GLU A 74 2.34 -5.06 5.29
CA GLU A 74 2.69 -6.46 5.44
C GLU A 74 3.57 -6.59 6.68
N ASP A 75 3.03 -7.25 7.70
CA ASP A 75 3.72 -7.50 8.97
C ASP A 75 4.22 -8.93 9.12
N HIS A 76 3.93 -9.81 8.15
CA HIS A 76 4.38 -11.19 8.18
C HIS A 76 5.67 -11.40 7.36
N PRO A 77 6.78 -11.86 8.00
CA PRO A 77 8.01 -12.18 7.27
C PRO A 77 7.75 -13.31 6.28
N GLY A 78 8.01 -13.05 4.99
CA GLY A 78 7.70 -14.00 3.91
C GLY A 78 6.22 -14.08 3.54
N GLY A 79 5.44 -13.03 3.79
CA GLY A 79 4.09 -12.89 3.22
C GLY A 79 4.11 -12.82 1.69
N LEU A 80 2.95 -13.05 1.07
CA LEU A 80 2.81 -13.11 -0.40
C LEU A 80 3.28 -11.81 -1.09
N LEU A 81 3.20 -10.67 -0.41
CA LEU A 81 3.70 -9.40 -0.93
C LEU A 81 5.23 -9.32 -0.95
N HIS A 82 5.91 -9.92 0.02
CA HIS A 82 7.38 -10.03 -0.01
C HIS A 82 7.86 -10.88 -1.19
N GLU A 83 7.16 -11.97 -1.51
CA GLU A 83 7.45 -12.78 -2.69
C GLU A 83 7.15 -12.02 -3.97
N LYS A 84 5.98 -11.37 -4.07
CA LYS A 84 5.56 -10.60 -5.24
C LYS A 84 6.52 -9.47 -5.60
N PHE A 85 6.99 -8.73 -4.60
CA PHE A 85 7.89 -7.60 -4.78
C PHE A 85 9.38 -7.96 -4.61
N ALA A 86 9.71 -9.25 -4.43
CA ALA A 86 11.06 -9.76 -4.21
C ALA A 86 11.83 -9.00 -3.10
N VAL A 87 11.14 -8.64 -2.01
CA VAL A 87 11.70 -7.88 -0.89
C VAL A 87 12.08 -8.81 0.26
N PRO A 88 13.35 -8.84 0.70
CA PRO A 88 13.74 -9.61 1.88
C PRO A 88 12.95 -9.17 3.12
N ALA A 89 12.59 -10.12 4.00
CA ALA A 89 11.86 -9.81 5.24
C ALA A 89 12.58 -8.78 6.15
N GLN A 90 13.90 -8.71 6.04
CA GLN A 90 14.76 -7.81 6.82
C GLN A 90 14.74 -6.36 6.32
N ALA A 91 14.17 -6.10 5.14
CA ALA A 91 14.17 -4.79 4.53
C ALA A 91 12.89 -4.01 4.89
N PHE A 92 13.05 -2.69 5.01
CA PHE A 92 11.94 -1.76 4.91
C PHE A 92 11.81 -1.33 3.44
N ARG A 93 10.63 -1.52 2.84
CA ARG A 93 10.28 -0.94 1.54
C ARG A 93 8.83 -0.55 1.49
N TRP A 94 8.51 0.42 0.65
CA TRP A 94 7.14 0.62 0.21
C TRP A 94 7.03 0.77 -1.29
N PHE A 95 5.87 0.37 -1.82
CA PHE A 95 5.49 0.42 -3.22
C PHE A 95 4.20 1.21 -3.34
N LEU A 96 4.16 2.11 -4.30
CA LEU A 96 2.97 2.84 -4.70
C LEU A 96 2.41 2.17 -5.95
N VAL A 97 1.17 1.72 -5.87
CA VAL A 97 0.49 0.98 -6.93
C VAL A 97 -0.77 1.75 -7.31
N ASP A 98 -0.98 1.99 -8.59
CA ASP A 98 -2.17 2.68 -9.08
C ASP A 98 -3.43 1.78 -9.01
N ILE A 99 -4.60 2.34 -9.29
CA ILE A 99 -5.87 1.59 -9.33
C ILE A 99 -5.93 0.49 -10.40
N GLN A 100 -5.00 0.49 -11.38
CA GLN A 100 -4.91 -0.52 -12.42
C GLN A 100 -3.97 -1.66 -11.99
N GLY A 101 -3.34 -1.55 -10.82
CA GLY A 101 -2.40 -2.54 -10.31
C GLY A 101 -0.97 -2.35 -10.80
N ASN A 102 -0.64 -1.23 -11.46
CA ASN A 102 0.72 -0.94 -11.90
C ASN A 102 1.52 -0.31 -10.76
N GLU A 103 2.76 -0.75 -10.60
CA GLU A 103 3.71 -0.06 -9.72
C GLU A 103 4.15 1.26 -10.37
N VAL A 104 3.96 2.37 -9.64
CA VAL A 104 4.30 3.73 -10.09
C VAL A 104 5.35 4.40 -9.20
N GLY A 105 5.87 3.67 -8.20
CA GLY A 105 7.08 4.05 -7.48
C GLY A 105 7.40 3.16 -6.29
N GLU A 106 8.67 3.11 -5.90
CA GLU A 106 9.16 2.35 -4.73
C GLU A 106 10.21 3.12 -3.93
N SER A 107 10.32 2.88 -2.63
CA SER A 107 11.36 3.50 -1.79
C SER A 107 11.71 2.60 -0.61
N ASP A 108 12.94 2.72 -0.14
CA ASP A 108 13.44 2.12 1.11
C ASP A 108 13.49 3.13 2.26
N LYS A 109 13.05 4.37 2.04
CA LYS A 109 13.01 5.44 3.06
C LYS A 109 11.64 5.56 3.71
N PRO A 110 11.55 6.13 4.94
CA PRO A 110 10.27 6.48 5.55
C PRO A 110 9.35 7.23 4.58
N ILE A 111 8.06 6.89 4.61
CA ILE A 111 7.03 7.45 3.74
C ILE A 111 6.93 8.97 3.97
N SER A 112 7.11 9.72 2.88
CA SER A 112 6.81 11.14 2.82
C SER A 112 5.59 11.38 1.94
N VAL A 113 4.58 12.09 2.45
CA VAL A 113 3.40 12.46 1.65
C VAL A 113 3.81 13.21 0.39
N THR A 114 4.73 14.17 0.50
CA THR A 114 5.26 14.94 -0.63
C THR A 114 5.85 14.03 -1.70
N GLU A 115 6.66 13.03 -1.31
CA GLU A 115 7.26 12.08 -2.23
C GLU A 115 6.21 11.23 -2.95
N VAL A 116 5.23 10.72 -2.20
CA VAL A 116 4.12 9.94 -2.76
C VAL A 116 3.36 10.75 -3.81
N MET A 117 3.03 12.00 -3.50
CA MET A 117 2.30 12.88 -4.42
C MET A 117 3.12 13.28 -5.65
N LEU A 118 4.43 13.45 -5.52
CA LEU A 118 5.31 13.71 -6.66
C LEU A 118 5.35 12.53 -7.62
N ARG A 119 5.40 11.30 -7.10
CA ARG A 119 5.40 10.07 -7.92
C ARG A 119 4.08 9.88 -8.65
N LEU A 120 2.95 10.08 -7.97
CA LEU A 120 1.62 10.04 -8.62
C LEU A 120 1.47 11.09 -9.73
N LYS A 121 2.00 12.30 -9.54
CA LYS A 121 1.97 13.34 -10.58
C LYS A 121 2.89 13.02 -11.77
N GLY A 122 4.01 12.36 -11.52
CA GLY A 122 4.96 11.94 -12.55
C GLY A 122 4.43 10.80 -13.41
N ASP A 123 3.47 10.03 -12.89
CA ASP A 123 2.83 8.97 -13.63
C ASP A 123 1.75 9.50 -14.60
N ARG A 124 1.84 9.08 -15.87
CA ARG A 124 0.99 9.57 -16.96
C ARG A 124 -0.45 9.09 -16.85
N SER A 125 -0.69 7.99 -16.13
CA SER A 125 -2.04 7.46 -15.91
C SER A 125 -2.91 8.42 -15.07
N PHE A 126 -2.30 9.18 -14.16
CA PHE A 126 -2.99 10.14 -13.28
C PHE A 126 -3.20 11.52 -13.89
N GLN A 127 -2.41 11.90 -14.90
CA GLN A 127 -2.55 13.19 -15.58
C GLN A 127 -3.85 13.25 -16.40
N ASN A 128 -4.35 12.12 -16.90
CA ASN A 128 -5.56 12.06 -17.73
C ASN A 128 -6.87 11.92 -16.94
N ALA A 129 -6.83 11.73 -15.61
CA ALA A 129 -8.03 11.63 -14.78
C ALA A 129 -8.62 13.00 -14.40
N GLY A 130 -7.92 14.11 -14.69
CA GLY A 130 -8.31 15.47 -14.34
C GLY A 130 -8.87 16.32 -15.49
N ASP A 131 -8.68 15.92 -16.74
CA ASP A 131 -9.11 16.69 -17.92
C ASP A 131 -10.28 16.02 -18.65
N LYS A 132 -11.47 16.12 -18.05
CA LYS A 132 -12.69 16.21 -18.86
C LYS A 132 -13.26 17.61 -18.71
N PRO A 133 -13.12 18.50 -19.70
CA PRO A 133 -13.96 19.67 -19.77
C PRO A 133 -15.39 19.17 -19.97
N SER A 134 -16.27 19.51 -19.03
CA SER A 134 -17.71 19.39 -19.21
C SER A 134 -18.08 20.18 -20.46
N ASN A 135 -18.61 19.49 -21.47
CA ASN A 135 -19.20 20.09 -22.65
C ASN A 135 -20.71 19.81 -22.61
#